data_AF-A0A3B8NGC7-F1
#
_entry.id   AF-A0A3B8NGC7-F1
#
_cell.length_a   1.000
_cell.length_b   1.000
_cell.length_c   1.000
_cell.angle_alpha   90.00
_cell.angle_beta   90.00
_cell.angle_gamma   90.00
#
_symmetry.space_group_name_H-M   'P 1'
#
loop_
_entity.id
_entity.type
_entity.pdbx_description
1 polymer ?
#
loop_
_entity_poly.entity_id
_entity_poly.type
_entity_poly.pdbx_seq_one_letter_code
_entity_poly.pdbx_strand_id
1 'polypeptide(L)'
;NLGEVIDGICARIENPEINIDGIKEFIKGPDFAGACEIRGYKGIDSYFRTGRGSVKIRGVMDVQETSTGTSQIIIKQVPHGVNRATLQQRIAELVREKVLTDISGMRDLSDEET
;
A
#
# COMPACT_ATOMS: atom_id res chain seq x y z
N ASN A 1 -1.22 -1.02 14.09
CA ASN A 1 -0.03 -1.25 14.90
C ASN A 1 -0.49 -1.46 16.33
N LEU A 2 -0.04 -2.53 17.01
CA LEU A 2 -0.51 -2.82 18.37
C LEU A 2 -0.10 -1.74 19.36
N GLY A 3 1.12 -1.21 19.26
CA GLY A 3 1.63 -0.14 20.11
C GLY A 3 0.80 1.13 19.98
N GLU A 4 0.58 1.60 18.75
CA GLU A 4 -0.25 2.80 18.49
C GLU A 4 -1.65 2.67 19.10
N VAL A 5 -2.27 1.48 19.01
CA VAL A 5 -3.60 1.24 19.58
C VAL A 5 -3.57 1.27 21.11
N ILE A 6 -2.55 0.66 21.73
CA ILE A 6 -2.37 0.71 23.20
C ILE A 6 -2.18 2.15 23.66
N ASP A 7 -1.31 2.91 22.99
CA ASP A 7 -1.03 4.31 23.32
C ASP A 7 -2.29 5.17 23.21
N GLY A 8 -3.10 4.98 22.16
CA GLY A 8 -4.38 5.66 22.00
C GLY A 8 -5.39 5.30 23.08
N ILE A 9 -5.42 4.05 23.55
CA ILE A 9 -6.26 3.62 24.67
C ILE A 9 -5.81 4.29 25.98
N CYS A 10 -4.51 4.26 26.28
CA CYS A 10 -3.94 4.93 27.46
C CYS A 10 -4.24 6.43 27.45
N ALA A 11 -4.08 7.11 26.32
CA ALA A 11 -4.41 8.53 26.18
C ALA A 11 -5.88 8.84 26.47
N ARG A 12 -6.80 7.94 26.07
CA ARG A 12 -8.23 8.08 26.37
C ARG A 12 -8.57 7.82 27.84
N ILE A 13 -7.82 6.96 28.51
CA ILE A 13 -7.96 6.72 29.96
C ILE A 13 -7.49 7.95 30.75
N GLU A 14 -6.36 8.54 30.37
CA GLU A 14 -5.80 9.74 31.01
C GLU A 14 -6.65 10.98 30.75
N ASN A 15 -7.16 11.14 29.53
CA ASN A 15 -8.05 12.23 29.15
C ASN A 15 -9.36 11.69 28.55
N PRO A 16 -10.41 11.49 29.37
CA PRO A 16 -11.72 11.03 28.91
C PRO A 16 -12.43 11.97 27.94
N GLU A 17 -11.95 13.20 27.72
CA GLU A 17 -12.52 14.17 26.77
C GLU A 17 -11.66 14.33 25.51
N ILE A 18 -10.59 13.52 25.35
CA ILE A 18 -9.74 13.57 24.15
C ILE A 18 -10.58 13.39 22.89
N ASN A 19 -10.48 14.36 21.98
CA ASN A 19 -11.21 14.33 20.72
C ASN A 19 -10.48 13.49 19.67
N ILE A 20 -11.11 13.30 18.52
CA ILE A 20 -10.58 12.49 17.42
C ILE A 20 -9.19 12.98 16.96
N ASP A 21 -9.00 14.30 16.91
CA ASP A 21 -7.74 14.86 16.42
C ASP A 21 -6.60 14.63 17.42
N GLY A 22 -6.89 14.63 18.73
CA GLY A 22 -5.94 14.20 19.76
C GLY A 22 -5.63 12.70 19.70
N ILE A 23 -6.61 11.85 19.39
CA ILE A 23 -6.37 10.39 19.23
C ILE A 23 -5.48 10.10 18.02
N LYS A 24 -5.59 10.87 16.93
CA LYS A 24 -4.79 10.69 15.70
C LYS A 24 -3.29 10.91 15.91
N GLU A 25 -2.89 11.64 16.94
CA GLU A 25 -1.47 11.80 17.32
C GLU A 25 -0.85 10.46 17.74
N PHE A 26 -1.66 9.56 18.32
CA PHE A 26 -1.24 8.23 18.75
C PHE A 26 -1.51 7.18 17.67
N ILE A 27 -2.72 7.20 17.08
CA ILE A 27 -3.12 6.26 16.02
C ILE A 27 -3.11 6.97 14.68
N LYS A 28 -1.99 6.88 13.97
CA LYS A 28 -1.77 7.63 12.71
C LYS A 28 -2.64 7.11 11.57
N GLY A 29 -2.99 5.84 11.60
CA GLY A 29 -3.82 5.22 10.57
C GLY A 29 -3.83 3.69 10.64
N PRO A 30 -4.50 3.06 9.68
CA PRO A 30 -4.52 1.61 9.56
C PRO A 30 -3.12 1.07 9.23
N ASP A 31 -2.72 0.07 9.97
CA ASP A 31 -1.50 -0.69 9.74
C ASP A 31 -1.87 -1.97 8.99
N PHE A 32 -1.89 -1.85 7.66
CA PHE A 32 -2.11 -3.02 6.82
C PHE A 32 -0.82 -3.85 6.82
N ALA A 33 -0.94 -5.14 7.11
CA ALA A 33 0.19 -6.06 7.03
C ALA A 33 0.83 -6.00 5.62
N GLY A 34 2.12 -5.66 5.56
CA GLY A 34 2.91 -5.54 4.34
C GLY A 34 3.49 -4.14 4.15
N ALA A 35 4.70 -4.02 3.59
CA ALA A 35 5.37 -2.74 3.35
C ALA A 35 4.85 -2.04 2.08
N CYS A 36 3.53 -2.00 1.92
CA CYS A 36 2.86 -1.24 0.86
C CYS A 36 2.58 0.19 1.29
N GLU A 37 2.39 1.06 0.31
CA GLU A 37 2.17 2.48 0.55
C GLU A 37 0.68 2.82 0.52
N ILE A 38 0.19 3.49 1.55
CA ILE A 38 -1.13 4.12 1.51
C ILE A 38 -1.01 5.46 0.79
N ARG A 39 -1.81 5.65 -0.25
CA ARG A 39 -1.86 6.89 -1.04
C ARG A 39 -3.09 7.71 -0.64
N GLY A 40 -2.82 8.77 0.10
CA GLY A 40 -3.79 9.79 0.50
C GLY A 40 -4.36 9.58 1.90
N TYR A 41 -4.44 10.69 2.65
CA TYR A 41 -4.84 10.67 4.06
C TYR A 41 -6.35 10.88 4.29
N LYS A 42 -7.07 11.45 3.31
CA LYS A 42 -8.50 11.81 3.44
C LYS A 42 -9.39 10.63 3.82
N GLY A 43 -9.11 9.44 3.29
CA GLY A 43 -9.88 8.23 3.60
C GLY A 43 -9.70 7.78 5.05
N ILE A 44 -8.50 7.94 5.60
CA ILE A 44 -8.17 7.64 6.99
C ILE A 44 -8.88 8.63 7.91
N ASP A 45 -8.84 9.93 7.59
CA ASP A 45 -9.54 10.97 8.36
C ASP A 45 -11.06 10.71 8.42
N SER A 46 -11.67 10.40 7.27
CA SER A 46 -13.09 10.03 7.19
C SER A 46 -13.40 8.82 8.06
N TYR A 47 -12.54 7.80 8.05
CA TYR A 47 -12.72 6.60 8.86
C TYR A 47 -12.71 6.93 10.36
N PHE A 48 -11.76 7.73 10.83
CA PHE A 48 -11.72 8.15 12.23
C PHE A 48 -12.96 8.94 12.66
N ARG A 49 -13.57 9.72 11.75
CA ARG A 49 -14.74 10.55 12.08
C ARG A 49 -16.07 9.83 11.94
N THR A 50 -16.18 8.88 11.01
CA THR A 50 -17.48 8.31 10.60
C THR A 50 -17.54 6.79 10.76
N GLY A 51 -16.43 6.14 11.07
CA GLY A 51 -16.27 4.68 11.01
C GLY A 51 -16.22 4.12 9.58
N ARG A 52 -16.30 4.98 8.55
CA ARG A 52 -16.24 4.59 7.14
C ARG A 52 -15.22 5.43 6.37
N GLY A 53 -14.39 4.76 5.60
CA GLY A 53 -13.38 5.41 4.77
C GLY A 53 -12.83 4.46 3.72
N SER A 54 -12.41 5.02 2.59
CA SER A 54 -11.76 4.27 1.53
C SER A 54 -10.34 4.80 1.33
N VAL A 55 -9.38 3.90 1.33
CA VAL A 55 -7.96 4.21 1.13
C VAL A 55 -7.45 3.51 -0.12
N LYS A 56 -6.55 4.16 -0.85
CA LYS A 56 -5.85 3.54 -1.98
C LYS A 56 -4.53 2.98 -1.47
N ILE A 57 -4.31 1.69 -1.69
CA ILE A 57 -3.05 1.02 -1.36
C ILE A 57 -2.29 0.77 -2.66
N ARG A 58 -0.97 1.04 -2.65
CA ARG A 58 -0.08 0.82 -3.78
C ARG A 58 1.07 -0.09 -3.36
N GLY A 59 1.43 -1.02 -4.24
CA GLY A 59 2.65 -1.80 -4.09
C GLY A 59 3.90 -0.93 -4.18
N VAL A 60 5.02 -1.42 -3.65
CA VAL A 60 6.31 -0.74 -3.77
C VAL A 60 6.98 -1.19 -5.05
N MET A 61 7.45 -0.23 -5.83
CA MET A 61 8.19 -0.48 -7.06
C MET A 61 9.41 0.42 -7.14
N ASP A 62 10.39 -0.04 -7.90
CA ASP A 62 11.62 0.67 -8.20
C ASP A 62 11.80 0.74 -9.72
N VAL A 63 12.43 1.80 -10.20
CA VAL A 63 12.70 1.98 -11.63
C VAL A 63 14.20 2.09 -11.81
N GLN A 64 14.77 1.13 -12.53
CA GLN A 64 16.20 1.08 -12.83
C GLN A 64 16.42 1.33 -14.31
N GLU A 65 17.34 2.23 -14.64
CA GLU A 65 17.82 2.37 -16.02
C GLU A 65 18.98 1.39 -16.25
N THR A 66 18.87 0.60 -17.31
CA THR A 66 19.97 -0.25 -17.76
C THR A 66 21.02 0.58 -18.49
N SER A 67 22.24 0.06 -18.58
CA SER A 67 23.32 0.65 -19.38
C SER A 67 22.98 0.81 -20.87
N THR A 68 21.98 0.08 -21.36
CA THR A 68 21.46 0.18 -22.72
C THR A 68 20.39 1.27 -22.90
N GLY A 69 20.09 2.04 -21.85
CA GLY A 69 19.06 3.10 -21.86
C GLY A 69 17.63 2.59 -21.75
N THR A 70 17.43 1.33 -21.35
CA THR A 70 16.10 0.74 -21.18
C THR A 70 15.70 0.81 -19.70
N SER A 71 14.48 1.28 -19.41
CA SER A 71 13.98 1.29 -18.03
C SER A 71 13.39 -0.07 -17.65
N GLN A 72 13.70 -0.55 -16.45
CA GLN A 72 13.13 -1.74 -15.84
C GLN A 72 12.32 -1.34 -14.60
N ILE A 73 11.06 -1.74 -14.57
CA ILE A 73 10.19 -1.55 -13.40
C ILE A 73 10.22 -2.84 -12.58
N ILE A 74 10.71 -2.75 -11.35
CA ILE A 74 10.82 -3.87 -10.42
C ILE A 74 9.77 -3.68 -9.33
N ILE A 75 8.73 -4.52 -9.35
CA ILE A 75 7.70 -4.54 -8.30
C ILE A 75 8.26 -5.35 -7.13
N LYS A 76 8.62 -4.67 -6.04
CA LYS A 76 9.18 -5.29 -4.84
C LYS A 76 8.10 -5.87 -3.94
N GLN A 77 6.93 -5.22 -3.88
CA GLN A 77 5.83 -5.63 -3.00
C GLN A 77 4.48 -5.34 -3.63
N VAL A 78 3.51 -6.21 -3.37
CA VAL A 78 2.12 -6.06 -3.82
C VAL A 78 1.18 -5.83 -2.64
N PRO A 79 0.09 -5.05 -2.81
CA PRO A 79 -0.89 -4.82 -1.75
C PRO A 79 -1.45 -6.11 -1.16
N HIS A 80 -1.74 -6.08 0.14
CA HIS A 80 -2.37 -7.20 0.82
C HIS A 80 -3.67 -7.63 0.13
N GLY A 81 -3.84 -8.94 -0.08
CA GLY A 81 -4.99 -9.51 -0.79
C GLY A 81 -4.87 -9.52 -2.31
N VAL A 82 -3.78 -9.02 -2.89
CA VAL A 82 -3.48 -9.16 -4.32
C VAL A 82 -2.70 -10.45 -4.56
N ASN A 83 -3.22 -11.32 -5.42
CA ASN A 83 -2.49 -12.49 -5.88
C ASN A 83 -1.47 -12.09 -6.98
N ARG A 84 -0.20 -12.43 -6.78
CA ARG A 84 0.90 -12.10 -7.71
C ARG A 84 0.71 -12.70 -9.10
N ALA A 85 0.32 -13.97 -9.19
CA ALA A 85 0.10 -14.65 -10.46
C ALA A 85 -1.06 -14.01 -11.24
N THR A 86 -2.15 -13.65 -10.56
CA THR A 86 -3.27 -12.94 -11.17
C THR A 86 -2.86 -11.55 -11.65
N LEU A 87 -2.03 -10.82 -10.89
CA LEU A 87 -1.49 -9.54 -11.30
C LEU A 87 -0.66 -9.69 -12.58
N GLN A 88 0.24 -10.67 -12.63
CA GLN A 88 1.09 -10.94 -13.79
C GLN A 88 0.27 -11.28 -15.03
N GLN A 89 -0.73 -12.16 -14.89
CA GLN A 89 -1.66 -12.50 -15.97
C GLN A 89 -2.37 -11.27 -16.50
N ARG A 90 -2.87 -10.41 -15.61
CA ARG A 90 -3.58 -9.20 -16.02
C ARG A 90 -2.69 -8.22 -16.78
N ILE A 91 -1.43 -8.06 -16.39
CA ILE A 91 -0.51 -7.19 -17.14
C ILE A 91 -0.22 -7.81 -18.52
N ALA A 92 -0.01 -9.12 -18.62
CA ALA A 92 0.22 -9.80 -19.89
C ALA A 92 -0.99 -9.67 -20.85
N GLU A 93 -2.21 -9.72 -20.34
CA GLU A 93 -3.44 -9.43 -21.09
C GLU A 93 -3.42 -8.01 -21.66
N LEU A 94 -3.15 -7.00 -20.82
CA LEU A 94 -3.12 -5.59 -21.23
C LEU A 94 -2.03 -5.29 -22.28
N VAL A 95 -0.90 -6.01 -22.24
CA VAL A 95 0.13 -5.94 -23.28
C VAL A 95 -0.39 -6.53 -24.60
N ARG A 96 -1.03 -7.71 -24.54
CA ARG A 96 -1.61 -8.38 -25.71
C ARG A 96 -2.72 -7.56 -26.37
N GLU A 97 -3.56 -6.91 -25.57
CA GLU A 97 -4.63 -6.00 -26.00
C GLU A 97 -4.10 -4.65 -26.52
N LYS A 98 -2.77 -4.44 -26.49
CA LYS A 98 -2.10 -3.18 -26.87
C LYS A 98 -2.57 -1.96 -26.07
N VAL A 99 -3.08 -2.18 -24.85
CA VAL A 99 -3.35 -1.12 -23.88
C VAL A 99 -2.03 -0.62 -23.27
N LEU A 100 -1.08 -1.52 -23.06
CA LEU A 100 0.30 -1.23 -22.65
C LEU A 100 1.24 -1.56 -23.82
N THR A 101 1.70 -0.54 -24.53
CA THR A 101 2.43 -0.71 -25.82
C THR A 101 3.94 -0.87 -25.66
N ASP A 102 4.52 -0.33 -24.60
CA ASP A 102 5.98 -0.15 -24.49
C ASP A 102 6.64 -1.19 -23.57
N ILE A 103 5.96 -2.32 -23.32
CA ILE A 103 6.49 -3.42 -22.51
C ILE A 103 7.19 -4.43 -23.43
N SER A 104 8.51 -4.49 -23.33
CA SER A 104 9.34 -5.43 -24.11
C SER A 104 9.32 -6.86 -23.55
N GLY A 105 9.07 -7.03 -22.26
CA GLY A 105 9.02 -8.33 -21.61
C GLY A 105 8.67 -8.25 -20.13
N MET A 106 8.39 -9.41 -19.54
CA MET A 106 8.06 -9.54 -18.12
C MET A 106 8.64 -10.85 -17.59
N ARG A 107 9.17 -10.80 -16.37
CA ARG A 107 9.71 -11.97 -15.66
C ARG A 107 9.38 -11.85 -14.17
N ASP A 108 8.96 -12.97 -13.58
CA ASP A 108 8.88 -13.08 -12.13
C ASP A 108 10.27 -13.39 -11.56
N LEU A 109 10.71 -12.57 -10.61
CA LEU A 109 12.00 -12.68 -9.92
C LEU A 109 11.81 -13.09 -8.44
N SER A 110 10.59 -13.42 -8.04
CA SER A 110 10.27 -13.85 -6.68
C SER A 110 10.85 -15.24 -6.39
N ASP A 111 11.40 -15.42 -5.19
CA ASP A 111 11.79 -16.72 -4.63
C ASP A 111 10.85 -17.09 -3.45
N GLU A 112 10.95 -18.28 -2.86
CA GLU A 112 10.10 -18.70 -1.73
C GLU A 112 10.18 -17.74 -0.51
N GLU A 113 11.27 -16.97 -0.39
CA GLU A 113 11.48 -15.98 0.68
C GLU A 113 11.10 -14.52 0.32
N THR A 114 10.63 -14.25 -0.90
CA THR A 114 10.25 -12.89 -1.36
C THR A 114 8.81 -12.81 -1.85
#